data_AF-A0A1B3ECN7-F1
#
_entry.id   AF-A0A1B3ECN7-F1
#
_cell.length_a   1.000
_cell.length_b   1.000
_cell.length_c   1.000
_cell.angle_alpha   90.00
_cell.angle_beta   90.00
_cell.angle_gamma   90.00
#
_symmetry.space_group_name_H-M   'P 1'
#
loop_
_entity.id
_entity.type
_entity.pdbx_description
1 polymer ?
#
loop_
_entity_poly.entity_id
_entity_poly.type
_entity_poly.pdbx_seq_one_letter_code
_entity_poly.pdbx_strand_id
1 'polypeptide(L)'
;MLFRFLVFLYPAIRTLGPATAAVLVIAGLSLIGYAILREPGLWSWLAAVGCLLTAALLALLCHSYHWWLFKLRPRGSLFIPFK
;
A
#
# COMPACT_ATOMS: atom_id res chain seq x y z
N MET A 1 -17.66 8.64 13.18
CA MET A 1 -17.82 7.30 12.55
C MET A 1 -16.60 6.91 11.72
N LEU A 2 -16.08 7.77 10.82
CA LEU A 2 -14.91 7.49 9.96
C LEU A 2 -13.66 7.00 10.71
N PHE A 3 -13.32 7.67 11.82
CA PHE A 3 -12.16 7.32 12.66
C PHE A 3 -12.23 5.88 13.22
N ARG A 4 -13.43 5.40 13.55
CA ARG A 4 -13.63 4.06 14.13
C ARG A 4 -13.43 2.96 13.07
N PHE A 5 -13.82 3.23 11.83
CA PHE A 5 -13.52 2.35 10.70
C PHE A 5 -12.02 2.28 10.39
N LEU A 6 -11.30 3.42 10.44
CA LEU A 6 -9.84 3.45 10.26
C LEU A 6 -9.11 2.58 11.29
N VAL A 7 -9.54 2.63 12.56
CA VAL A 7 -8.95 1.83 13.65
C VAL A 7 -9.20 0.33 13.46
N PHE A 8 -10.39 -0.07 12.99
CA PHE A 8 -10.70 -1.47 12.69
C PHE A 8 -9.99 -2.00 11.44
N LEU A 9 -9.78 -1.13 10.44
CA LEU A 9 -9.11 -1.48 9.19
C LEU A 9 -7.57 -1.50 9.34
N TYR A 10 -7.05 -0.92 10.43
CA TYR A 10 -5.62 -0.87 10.74
C TYR A 10 -4.90 -2.23 10.73
N PRO A 11 -5.34 -3.27 11.46
CA PRO A 11 -4.66 -4.56 11.44
C PRO A 11 -4.59 -5.15 10.03
N ALA A 12 -5.67 -5.00 9.24
CA ALA A 12 -5.72 -5.46 7.86
C ALA A 12 -4.75 -4.68 6.96
N ILE A 13 -4.71 -3.35 7.06
CA ILE A 13 -3.78 -2.51 6.28
C ILE A 13 -2.33 -2.79 6.70
N ARG A 14 -2.06 -3.06 7.98
CA ARG A 14 -0.70 -3.33 8.47
C ARG A 14 -0.17 -4.69 8.02
N THR A 15 -1.02 -5.73 8.01
CA THR A 15 -0.59 -7.08 7.64
C THR A 15 -0.64 -7.31 6.14
N LEU A 16 -1.71 -6.84 5.47
CA LEU A 16 -1.93 -7.07 4.04
C LEU A 16 -1.39 -5.95 3.16
N GLY A 17 -1.24 -4.72 3.68
CA GLY A 17 -0.75 -3.57 2.92
C GLY A 17 0.66 -3.76 2.34
N PRO A 18 1.66 -4.20 3.12
CA PRO A 18 3.01 -4.45 2.59
C PRO A 18 3.01 -5.55 1.52
N ALA A 19 2.27 -6.64 1.75
CA ALA A 19 2.18 -7.76 0.82
C ALA A 19 1.50 -7.34 -0.49
N THR A 20 0.38 -6.60 -0.40
CA THR A 20 -0.32 -6.09 -1.58
C THR A 20 0.51 -5.07 -2.34
N ALA A 21 1.19 -4.14 -1.66
CA ALA A 21 2.11 -3.20 -2.30
C ALA A 21 3.25 -3.92 -3.04
N ALA A 22 3.85 -4.97 -2.44
CA ALA A 22 4.89 -5.76 -3.09
C ALA A 22 4.36 -6.46 -4.35
N VAL A 23 3.18 -7.06 -4.30
CA VAL A 23 2.53 -7.70 -5.46
C VAL A 23 2.27 -6.69 -6.58
N LEU A 24 1.79 -5.50 -6.24
CA LEU A 24 1.57 -4.41 -7.21
C LEU A 24 2.89 -3.94 -7.87
N VAL A 25 3.98 -3.84 -7.11
CA VAL A 25 5.31 -3.52 -7.68
C VAL A 25 5.76 -4.60 -8.66
N ILE A 26 5.64 -5.88 -8.28
CA ILE A 26 6.02 -7.01 -9.14
C ILE A 26 5.17 -7.01 -10.41
N ALA A 27 3.86 -6.80 -10.29
CA ALA A 27 2.96 -6.71 -11.43
C ALA A 27 3.30 -5.53 -12.37
N GLY A 28 3.61 -4.36 -11.81
CA GLY A 28 4.05 -3.18 -12.57
C GLY A 28 5.35 -3.43 -13.33
N LEU A 29 6.36 -4.01 -12.68
CA LEU A 29 7.63 -4.38 -13.32
C LEU A 29 7.42 -5.44 -14.41
N SER A 30 6.56 -6.42 -14.18
CA SER A 30 6.22 -7.45 -15.17
C SER A 30 5.52 -6.87 -16.39
N LEU A 31 4.64 -5.88 -16.20
CA LEU A 31 3.99 -5.12 -17.28
C LEU A 31 4.98 -4.28 -18.09
N ILE A 32 5.99 -3.69 -17.43
CA ILE A 32 7.07 -2.98 -18.13
C ILE A 32 7.87 -3.95 -18.99
N GLY A 33 8.28 -5.10 -18.43
CA GLY A 33 8.96 -6.14 -19.18
C GLY A 33 8.13 -6.61 -20.38
N TYR A 34 6.83 -6.86 -20.17
CA TYR A 34 5.90 -7.22 -21.25
C TYR A 34 5.81 -6.16 -22.35
N ALA A 35 5.73 -4.88 -21.98
CA ALA A 35 5.66 -3.76 -22.92
C ALA A 35 6.98 -3.53 -23.70
N ILE A 36 8.12 -3.97 -23.17
CA ILE A 36 9.42 -3.89 -23.86
C ILE A 36 9.57 -5.06 -24.84
N LEU A 37 9.10 -6.26 -24.47
CA LEU A 37 9.24 -7.50 -25.24
C LEU A 37 8.19 -7.65 -26.36
N ARG A 38 7.03 -7.02 -26.23
CA ARG A 38 5.96 -7.02 -27.24
C ARG A 38 5.65 -5.59 -27.67
N GLU A 39 5.23 -5.42 -28.93
CA GLU A 39 4.79 -4.14 -29.48
C GLU A 39 3.90 -3.38 -28.49
N PRO A 40 4.39 -2.29 -27.89
CA PRO A 40 3.70 -1.67 -26.78
C PRO A 40 2.55 -0.82 -27.28
N GLY A 41 1.32 -1.19 -26.88
CA GLY A 41 0.22 -0.25 -26.89
C GLY A 41 0.41 0.82 -25.80
N LEU A 42 -0.07 2.04 -26.06
CA LEU A 42 -0.16 3.12 -25.06
C LEU A 42 -0.82 2.66 -23.75
N TRP A 43 -1.81 1.76 -23.85
CA TRP A 43 -2.54 1.18 -22.73
C TRP A 43 -1.66 0.34 -21.80
N SER A 44 -0.69 -0.40 -22.32
CA SER A 44 0.25 -1.20 -21.52
C SER A 44 1.14 -0.32 -20.65
N TRP A 45 1.62 0.80 -21.20
CA TRP A 45 2.41 1.78 -20.45
C TRP A 45 1.58 2.51 -19.41
N LEU A 46 0.36 2.93 -19.74
CA LEU A 46 -0.58 3.52 -18.78
C LEU A 46 -0.91 2.56 -17.63
N ALA A 47 -1.13 1.28 -17.92
CA ALA A 47 -1.37 0.25 -16.91
C ALA A 47 -0.15 0.04 -16.01
N ALA A 48 1.06 -0.04 -16.58
CA ALA A 48 2.30 -0.17 -15.83
C ALA A 48 2.53 1.01 -14.87
N VAL A 49 2.39 2.24 -15.38
CA VAL A 49 2.51 3.46 -14.58
C VAL A 49 1.44 3.51 -13.50
N GLY A 50 0.17 3.21 -13.83
CA GLY A 50 -0.91 3.16 -12.85
C GLY A 50 -0.66 2.13 -11.74
N CYS A 51 -0.12 0.96 -12.08
CA CYS A 51 0.21 -0.09 -11.13
C CYS A 51 1.34 0.33 -10.18
N LEU A 52 2.40 0.95 -10.70
CA LEU A 52 3.49 1.49 -9.86
C LEU A 52 3.04 2.66 -8.98
N LEU A 53 2.20 3.55 -9.51
CA LEU A 53 1.70 4.72 -8.80
C LEU A 53 0.75 4.30 -7.66
N THR A 54 -0.12 3.32 -7.90
CA THR A 54 -0.96 2.73 -6.86
C THR A 54 -0.15 1.99 -5.80
N ALA A 55 0.90 1.26 -6.19
CA ALA A 55 1.83 0.63 -5.24
C ALA A 55 2.52 1.68 -4.34
N ALA A 56 3.02 2.76 -4.94
CA ALA A 56 3.69 3.85 -4.23
C ALA A 56 2.73 4.58 -3.28
N LEU A 57 1.51 4.88 -3.73
CA LEU A 57 0.45 5.45 -2.90
C LEU A 57 0.12 4.55 -1.72
N LEU A 58 -0.04 3.24 -1.94
CA LEU A 58 -0.37 2.29 -0.89
C LEU A 58 0.76 2.16 0.13
N ALA A 59 2.01 2.13 -0.32
CA ALA A 59 3.19 2.13 0.54
C ALA A 59 3.28 3.44 1.36
N LEU A 60 3.05 4.59 0.72
CA LEU A 60 3.04 5.89 1.37
C LEU A 60 1.89 6.01 2.38
N LEU A 61 0.73 5.45 2.08
CA LEU A 61 -0.40 5.38 3.00
C LEU A 61 -0.04 4.54 4.21
N CYS A 62 0.50 3.33 4.01
CA CYS A 62 0.95 2.45 5.08
C CYS A 62 1.99 3.16 5.97
N HIS A 63 2.96 3.84 5.36
CA HIS A 63 3.99 4.58 6.08
C HIS A 63 3.40 5.76 6.86
N SER A 64 2.55 6.56 6.22
CA SER A 64 1.90 7.73 6.85
C SER A 64 0.96 7.32 7.99
N TYR A 65 0.21 6.24 7.83
CA TYR A 65 -0.63 5.67 8.89
C TYR A 65 0.21 5.14 10.05
N HIS A 66 1.36 4.51 9.77
CA HIS A 66 2.28 4.08 10.81
C HIS A 66 2.88 5.27 11.58
N TRP A 67 3.17 6.37 10.88
CA TRP A 67 3.68 7.62 11.45
C TRP A 67 2.61 8.34 12.29
N TRP A 68 1.36 8.36 11.82
CA TRP A 68 0.23 8.96 12.53
C TRP A 68 -0.06 8.21 13.84
N LEU A 69 0.01 6.87 13.84
CA LEU A 69 -0.10 6.06 15.05
C LEU A 69 1.07 6.23 16.01
N PHE A 70 2.28 6.51 15.51
CA PHE A 70 3.42 6.85 16.36
C PHE A 70 3.22 8.20 17.04
N LYS A 71 2.67 9.19 16.33
CA LYS A 71 2.40 10.53 16.85
C LYS A 71 1.24 10.57 17.86
N LEU A 72 0.27 9.67 17.70
CA LEU A 72 -0.85 9.47 18.62
C LEU A 72 -0.52 8.56 19.81
N ARG A 73 0.66 7.93 19.84
CA ARG A 73 1.10 7.12 20.98
C ARG A 73 1.59 8.07 22.09
N PRO A 74 0.90 8.19 23.25
CA PRO A 74 1.54 8.79 24.40
C PRO A 74 2.73 7.90 24.78
N ARG A 75 3.81 8.51 25.26
CA ARG A 75 5.16 7.94 25.56
C ARG A 75 5.20 6.75 26.56
N GLY A 76 4.27 5.80 26.54
CA GLY A 76 4.31 4.67 27.46
C GLY A 76 3.16 3.68 27.44
N SER A 77 2.17 3.77 26.55
CA SER A 77 1.12 2.74 26.52
C SER A 77 0.50 2.61 25.14
N LEU A 78 0.64 1.44 24.54
CA LEU A 78 -0.27 0.95 23.51
C LEU A 78 -0.98 -0.26 24.10
N PHE A 79 -2.11 -0.01 24.74
CA PHE A 79 -3.12 -1.03 25.00
C PHE A 79 -3.59 -1.57 23.64
N ILE A 80 -3.17 -2.79 23.31
CA ILE A 80 -3.84 -3.63 22.32
C ILE A 80 -4.46 -4.77 23.13
N PRO A 81 -5.75 -4.72 23.54
CA PRO A 81 -6.44 -5.91 23.99
C PRO A 81 -7.02 -6.59 22.75
N PHE A 82 -6.18 -7.33 22.03
CA PHE A 82 -6.67 -8.42 21.19
C PHE A 82 -6.04 -9.69 21.75
N LYS A 83 -6.88 -10.48 22.42
CA LYS A 83 -6.64 -11.85 22.83
C LYS A 83 -7.11 -12.75 21.69
#